data_AF-A0A238VDX0-F1
#
_entry.id   AF-A0A238VDX0-F1
#
_cell.length_a   1.000
_cell.length_b   1.000
_cell.length_c   1.000
_cell.angle_alpha   90.00
_cell.angle_beta   90.00
_cell.angle_gamma   90.00
#
_symmetry.space_group_name_H-M   'P 1'
#
loop_
_entity.id
_entity.type
_entity.pdbx_description
1 polymer ?
#
loop_
_entity_poly.entity_id
_entity_poly.type
_entity_poly.pdbx_seq_one_letter_code
_entity_poly.pdbx_strand_id
1 'polypeptide(L)' 'MTVHEAGRRDWRTSSYSAGNDCVEVARQATDVLVRDSKNPRGGTLSVRTAGWLAFLRTLR' A
#
# COMPACT_ATOMS: atom_id res chain seq x y z
N MET A 1 8.69 28.89 4.75
CA MET A 1 8.84 27.58 5.44
C MET A 1 7.82 26.63 4.83
N THR A 2 8.15 26.03 3.70
CA THR A 2 7.29 25.05 3.02
C THR A 2 7.37 23.76 3.82
N VAL A 3 6.31 23.44 4.55
CA VAL A 3 6.14 22.08 5.07
C VAL A 3 6.01 21.16 3.85
N HIS A 4 7.04 20.38 3.57
CA HIS A 4 6.82 19.16 2.81
C HIS A 4 5.90 18.31 3.68
N GLU A 5 4.64 18.13 3.26
CA GLU A 5 3.71 17.17 3.85
C GLU A 5 4.30 15.76 3.67
N ALA A 6 5.28 15.39 4.49
CA ALA A 6 5.91 14.07 4.53
C ALA A 6 4.96 13.00 5.14
N GLY A 7 3.64 13.23 5.10
CA GLY A 7 2.67 12.48 5.88
C GLY A 7 1.53 11.86 5.09
N ARG A 8 1.26 12.31 3.85
CA ARG A 8 0.15 11.77 3.07
C ARG A 8 0.64 10.61 2.19
N ARG A 9 0.38 9.40 2.65
CA ARG A 9 0.54 8.18 1.86
C ARG A 9 -0.61 8.12 0.85
N ASP A 10 -0.27 8.01 -0.44
CA ASP A 10 -1.26 7.85 -1.50
C ASP A 10 -1.76 6.41 -1.53
N TRP A 11 -2.76 6.14 -0.70
CA TRP A 11 -3.45 4.85 -0.65
C TRP A 11 -4.34 4.66 -1.86
N ARG A 12 -4.18 3.51 -2.51
CA ARG A 12 -5.02 3.08 -3.62
C ARG A 12 -5.72 1.77 -3.27
N THR A 13 -7.03 1.77 -3.46
CA THR A 13 -7.89 0.58 -3.42
C THR A 13 -8.09 0.05 -4.84
N SER A 14 -8.18 -1.27 -5.01
CA SER A 14 -8.47 -1.86 -6.33
C SER A 14 -9.92 -1.57 -6.74
N SER A 15 -10.18 -1.37 -8.03
CA SER A 15 -11.54 -1.25 -8.57
C SER A 15 -12.36 -2.55 -8.42
N TYR A 16 -11.69 -3.68 -8.14
CA TYR A 16 -12.32 -4.97 -7.88
C TYR A 16 -12.75 -5.16 -6.42
N SER A 17 -12.53 -4.16 -5.55
CA SER A 17 -12.80 -4.25 -4.10
C SER A 17 -14.29 -3.99 -3.74
N ALA A 18 -15.22 -4.21 -4.67
CA ALA A 18 -16.65 -3.95 -4.47
C ALA A 18 -17.33 -4.93 -3.48
N GLY A 19 -16.61 -5.94 -2.99
CA GLY A 19 -17.08 -6.97 -2.06
C GLY A 19 -16.28 -7.04 -0.76
N ASN A 20 -15.83 -8.25 -0.40
CA ASN A 20 -15.20 -8.51 0.90
C ASN A 20 -13.65 -8.43 0.89
N ASP A 21 -13.05 -8.21 -0.28
CA ASP A 21 -11.59 -8.19 -0.49
C ASP A 21 -11.05 -6.75 -0.41
N CYS A 22 -10.76 -6.29 0.80
CA CYS A 22 -10.46 -4.89 1.10
C CYS A 22 -9.00 -4.69 1.49
N VAL A 23 -8.12 -4.60 0.50
CA VAL A 23 -6.73 -4.19 0.69
C VAL A 23 -6.46 -2.84 0.02
N GLU A 24 -5.70 -2.01 0.73
CA GLU A 24 -5.15 -0.76 0.22
C GLU A 24 -3.63 -0.85 0.12
N VAL A 25 -3.08 -0.28 -0.94
CA VAL A 25 -1.64 -0.20 -1.15
C VAL A 25 -1.18 1.24 -1.34
N ALA A 26 -0.03 1.60 -0.78
CA ALA A 26 0.61 2.89 -1.01
C ALA A 26 2.07 2.69 -1.37
N ARG A 27 2.53 3.32 -2.46
CA ARG A 27 3.93 3.26 -2.90
C ARG A 27 4.72 4.39 -2.25
N GLN A 28 5.89 4.07 -1.73
CA GLN A 28 6.89 5.02 -1.26
C GLN A 28 8.21 4.80 -2.03
N ALA A 29 9.23 5.60 -1.71
CA ALA A 29 10.54 5.51 -2.37
C ALA A 29 11.18 4.13 -2.21
N THR A 30 11.16 3.57 -0.99
CA THR A 30 11.88 2.33 -0.64
C THR A 30 10.97 1.16 -0.29
N ASP A 31 9.67 1.42 -0.16
CA ASP A 31 8.69 0.50 0.39
C ASP A 31 7.35 0.58 -0.34
N VAL A 32 6.62 -0.53 -0.32
CA VAL A 32 5.21 -0.62 -0.62
C VAL A 32 4.50 -0.97 0.67
N LEU A 33 3.54 -0.14 1.05
CA LEU A 33 2.71 -0.33 2.22
C LEU A 33 1.44 -1.07 1.85
N VAL A 34 1.02 -1.99 2.70
CA VAL A 34 -0.23 -2.75 2.56
C VAL A 34 -1.01 -2.66 3.87
N ARG A 35 -2.31 -2.39 3.80
CA ARG A 35 -3.19 -2.42 4.97
C ARG A 35 -4.58 -2.94 4.61
N ASP A 36 -5.32 -3.34 5.64
CA ASP A 36 -6.75 -3.59 5.55
C ASP A 36 -7.51 -2.26 5.39
N SER A 37 -8.27 -2.12 4.31
CA SER A 37 -9.07 -0.92 4.07
C SER A 37 -10.19 -0.76 5.10
N LYS A 38 -10.69 -1.86 5.68
CA LYS A 38 -11.76 -1.86 6.69
C LYS A 38 -11.25 -1.55 8.10
N ASN A 39 -9.97 -1.82 8.36
CA ASN A 39 -9.32 -1.47 9.61
C ASN A 39 -8.00 -0.69 9.39
N PRO A 40 -8.06 0.57 8.91
CA PRO A 40 -6.85 1.38 8.65
C PRO A 40 -5.96 1.63 9.87
N ARG A 41 -6.50 1.45 11.08
CA ARG A 41 -5.79 1.61 12.36
C ARG A 41 -5.21 0.30 12.90
N GLY A 42 -5.55 -0.85 12.28
CA GLY A 42 -5.07 -2.17 12.70
C GLY A 42 -3.58 -2.42 12.42
N GLY A 43 -2.94 -1.54 11.66
CA GLY A 43 -1.52 -1.62 11.33
C GLY A 43 -1.25 -1.48 9.84
N THR A 44 0.02 -1.52 9.47
CA THR A 44 0.46 -1.46 8.07
C THR A 44 1.66 -2.37 7.90
N LEU A 45 1.58 -3.27 6.92
CA LEU A 45 2.72 -4.05 6.48
C LEU A 45 3.59 -3.20 5.55
N SER A 46 4.90 -3.14 5.80
CA SER A 46 5.87 -2.50 4.92
C SER A 46 6.69 -3.56 4.20
N VAL A 47 6.65 -3.56 2.87
CA VAL A 47 7.40 -4.48 2.03
C VAL A 47 8.42 -3.66 1.24
N ARG A 48 9.71 -4.03 1.30
CA ARG A 48 10.74 -3.36 0.49
C ARG A 48 10.38 -3.43 -0.99
N THR A 49 10.57 -2.33 -1.73
CA THR A 49 10.24 -2.26 -3.16
C THR A 49 10.84 -3.41 -3.98
N ALA A 50 12.06 -3.83 -3.67
CA ALA A 50 12.70 -4.96 -4.34
C ALA A 50 11.95 -6.28 -4.12
N GLY A 51 11.50 -6.55 -2.89
CA GLY A 51 10.70 -7.73 -2.55
C GLY A 51 9.32 -7.70 -3.20
N TRP A 52 8.68 -6.53 -3.23
CA TRP A 52 7.41 -6.33 -3.92
C TRP A 52 7.51 -6.61 -5.42
N LEU A 53 8.55 -6.09 -6.09
CA LEU A 53 8.79 -6.35 -7.52
C LEU A 53 9.10 -7.83 -7.79
N ALA A 54 9.86 -8.49 -6.91
CA ALA A 54 10.13 -9.91 -7.03
C ALA A 54 8.82 -10.72 -6.94
N PHE A 55 7.95 -10.41 -5.97
CA PHE A 55 6.63 -11.01 -5.84
C PHE A 55 5.76 -10.80 -7.08
N LEU A 56 5.69 -9.58 -7.62
CA LEU A 56 4.88 -9.32 -8.82
C LEU A 56 5.32 -10.17 -10.03
N ARG A 57 6.62 -10.49 -10.14
CA ARG A 57 7.15 -11.33 -11.23
C ARG A 57 6.74 -12.81 -11.09
N THR A 58 6.23 -13.24 -9.94
CA THR A 58 5.73 -14.62 -9.75
C THR A 58 4.24 -14.76 -10.06
N LEU A 59 3.51 -13.65 -10.24
CA LEU A 59 2.09 -13.67 -10.56
C LEU A 59 1.91 -13.97 -12.06
N ARG A 60 0.93 -14.82 -12.39
CA ARG A 60 0.64 -15.30 -13.75
C ARG A 60 -0.60 -14.64 -14.33
#